data_AF-A0A0C2DHP5-F1
#
_entry.id   AF-A0A0C2DHP5-F1
#
_cell.length_a   1.000
_cell.length_b   1.000
_cell.length_c   1.000
_cell.angle_alpha   90.00
_cell.angle_beta   90.00
_cell.angle_gamma   90.00
#
_symmetry.space_group_name_H-M   'P 1'
#
loop_
_entity.id
_entity.type
_entity.pdbx_description
1 polymer ?
#
loop_
_entity_poly.entity_id
_entity_poly.type
_entity_poly.pdbx_seq_one_letter_code
_entity_poly.pdbx_strand_id
1 'polypeptide(L)' 'MILLLRLRSIIDERLREEQAGFRSNRSCCEQIFSLRETIEECIEYRHPLCVNVVDFQKAFDSIHRESLWAIL' A
#
# COMPACT_ATOMS: atom_id res chain seq x y z
N MET A 1 3.21 -12.01 -19.69
CA MET A 1 4.47 -11.71 -18.98
C MET A 1 4.74 -12.81 -17.95
N ILE A 2 5.66 -13.74 -18.25
CA ILE A 2 5.84 -14.98 -17.46
C ILE A 2 6.41 -14.71 -16.06
N LEU A 3 7.33 -13.74 -15.93
CA LEU A 3 7.94 -13.39 -14.65
C LEU A 3 6.92 -12.86 -13.63
N LEU A 4 6.05 -11.94 -14.06
CA LEU A 4 4.98 -11.40 -13.20
C LEU A 4 4.08 -12.53 -12.68
N LEU A 5 3.66 -13.44 -13.56
CA LEU A 5 2.77 -14.55 -13.15
C LEU A 5 3.43 -15.47 -12.12
N ARG A 6 4.74 -15.69 -12.21
CA ARG A 6 5.50 -16.52 -11.26
C ARG A 6 5.71 -15.83 -9.91
N LEU A 7 5.95 -14.52 -9.93
CA LEU A 7 6.22 -13.75 -8.71
C LEU A 7 4.95 -13.35 -7.97
N ARG A 8 3.81 -13.22 -8.68
CA ARG A 8 2.58 -12.66 -8.14
C ARG A 8 2.09 -13.36 -6.88
N SER A 9 1.97 -14.69 -6.88
CA SER A 9 1.46 -15.41 -5.70
C SER A 9 2.39 -15.26 -4.49
N ILE A 10 3.70 -15.36 -4.71
CA ILE A 10 4.73 -15.24 -3.66
C ILE A 10 4.71 -13.83 -3.06
N ILE A 11 4.60 -12.80 -3.89
CA ILE A 11 4.55 -11.41 -3.44
C ILE A 11 3.22 -11.13 -2.75
N ASP A 12 2.08 -11.53 -3.32
CA ASP A 12 0.75 -11.28 -2.75
C ASP A 12 0.57 -11.88 -1.35
N GLU A 13 1.22 -13.02 -1.06
CA GLU A 13 1.27 -13.64 0.28
C GLU A 13 2.14 -12.88 1.29
N ARG A 14 3.14 -12.12 0.83
CA ARG A 14 4.06 -11.34 1.69
C ARG A 14 3.61 -9.89 1.88
N LEU A 15 2.79 -9.37 0.97
CA LEU A 15 2.27 -8.02 1.07
C LEU A 15 1.31 -7.89 2.25
N ARG A 16 1.37 -6.73 2.91
CA ARG A 16 0.44 -6.37 3.97
C ARG A 16 -0.99 -6.28 3.43
N GLU A 17 -1.96 -6.57 4.29
CA GLU A 17 -3.38 -6.55 3.94
C GLU A 17 -3.84 -5.15 3.51
N GLU A 18 -3.30 -4.12 4.16
CA GLU A 18 -3.60 -2.72 3.91
C GLU A 18 -3.05 -2.23 2.55
N GLN A 19 -2.09 -2.94 1.94
CA GLN A 19 -1.53 -2.53 0.66
C GLN A 19 -2.48 -2.90 -0.48
N ALA A 20 -3.07 -1.89 -1.12
CA ALA A 20 -4.02 -2.06 -2.22
C ALA A 20 -3.41 -1.86 -3.63
N GLY A 21 -2.34 -1.08 -3.75
CA GLY A 21 -1.75 -0.72 -5.05
C GLY A 21 -1.25 -1.94 -5.83
N PHE A 22 -1.58 -2.00 -7.13
CA PHE A 22 -1.16 -3.07 -8.06
C PHE A 22 -1.57 -4.51 -7.69
N ARG A 23 -2.54 -4.69 -6.79
CA ARG A 23 -3.05 -6.01 -6.39
C ARG A 23 -4.42 -6.30 -7.00
N SER A 24 -4.69 -7.57 -7.30
CA SER A 24 -6.03 -7.99 -7.70
C SER A 24 -7.03 -7.82 -6.57
N ASN A 25 -8.26 -7.48 -6.93
CA ASN A 25 -9.40 -7.41 -6.01
C ASN A 25 -9.20 -6.41 -4.85
N ARG A 26 -8.34 -5.40 -5.06
CA ARG A 26 -8.15 -4.28 -4.15
C ARG A 26 -8.38 -2.99 -4.89
N SER A 27 -9.02 -2.03 -4.23
CA SER A 27 -9.33 -0.74 -4.83
C SER A 27 -8.91 0.43 -3.94
N CYS A 28 -8.67 1.58 -4.57
CA CYS A 28 -8.48 2.83 -3.85
C CYS A 28 -9.75 3.23 -3.06
N CYS A 29 -10.93 2.82 -3.53
CA CYS A 29 -12.20 3.10 -2.85
C CYS A 29 -12.24 2.49 -1.43
N GLU A 30 -11.78 1.25 -1.27
CA GLU A 30 -11.70 0.60 0.05
C GLU A 30 -10.75 1.34 1.00
N GLN A 31 -9.60 1.79 0.50
CA GLN A 31 -8.62 2.57 1.29
C GLN A 31 -9.19 3.92 1.73
N ILE A 32 -9.90 4.62 0.84
CA ILE A 32 -10.58 5.89 1.17
C ILE A 32 -11.68 5.64 2.21
N PHE A 33 -12.43 4.54 2.07
CA PHE A 33 -13.47 4.17 3.02
C PHE A 33 -12.89 3.92 4.42
N SER A 34 -11.86 3.08 4.55
CA SER A 34 -11.21 2.82 5.85
C SER A 34 -10.61 4.07 6.48
N LEU A 35 -10.03 4.97 5.68
CA LEU A 35 -9.53 6.25 6.18
C LEU A 35 -10.68 7.12 6.74
N ARG A 36 -11.82 7.17 6.04
CA ARG A 36 -13.00 7.92 6.51
C ARG A 36 -13.54 7.35 7.80
N GLU A 37 -13.68 6.02 7.91
CA GLU A 37 -14.12 5.34 9.12
C GLU A 37 -13.22 5.69 10.32
N THR A 38 -11.90 5.66 10.13
CA THR A 38 -10.94 6.04 11.19
C THR A 38 -11.10 7.51 11.61
N ILE A 39 -11.32 8.42 10.64
CA ILE A 39 -11.55 9.84 10.92
C ILE A 39 -12.85 10.04 11.69
N GLU A 40 -13.93 9.38 11.28
CA GLU A 40 -15.25 9.45 11.92
C GLU A 40 -15.20 8.94 13.35
N GLU A 41 -14.53 7.80 13.60
CA GLU A 41 -14.33 7.26 14.95
C GLU A 41 -13.57 8.23 15.86
N CYS A 42 -12.48 8.83 15.36
CA CYS A 42 -11.71 9.80 16.13
C CYS A 42 -12.54 11.05 16.48
N ILE A 43 -13.40 11.49 15.56
CA ILE A 43 -14.32 12.61 15.80
C ILE A 43 -15.35 12.24 16.88
N GLU A 44 -15.94 11.04 16.80
CA GLU A 44 -16.94 10.56 17.75
C GLU A 44 -16.38 10.49 19.19
N TYR A 45 -15.20 9.91 19.35
CA TYR A 45 -14.57 9.72 20.67
C TYR A 45 -13.67 10.88 21.10
N ARG A 46 -13.61 11.97 20.32
CA ARG A 46 -12.77 13.15 20.58
C ARG A 46 -11.29 12.80 20.75
N HIS A 47 -10.82 11.83 19.97
CA HIS A 47 -9.41 11.47 19.93
C HIS A 47 -8.64 12.42 18.99
N PRO A 48 -7.45 12.88 19.38
CA PRO A 48 -6.60 13.63 18.47
C PRO A 48 -6.13 12.72 17.34
N LEU A 49 -6.30 13.16 16.09
CA LEU A 49 -5.89 12.44 14.89
C LEU A 49 -5.00 13.33 14.01
N CYS A 50 -3.92 12.76 13.48
CA CYS A 50 -3.07 13.37 12.46
C CYS A 50 -2.93 12.40 11.28
N VAL A 51 -3.20 12.87 10.07
CA VAL A 51 -3.10 12.08 8.84
C VAL A 51 -2.03 12.71 7.94
N ASN A 52 -1.05 11.90 7.54
CA ASN A 52 0.02 12.31 6.64
C ASN A 52 -0.09 11.53 5.33
N VAL A 53 0.00 12.23 4.20
CA VAL A 53 0.06 11.63 2.87
C VAL A 53 1.50 11.74 2.38
N VAL A 54 2.11 10.59 2.10
CA VAL A 54 3.51 10.50 1.63
C VAL A 54 3.50 10.02 0.19
N ASP A 55 4.22 10.72 -0.68
CA ASP A 55 4.43 10.34 -2.07
C ASP A 55 5.92 10.34 -2.43
N PHE A 56 6.31 9.46 -3.35
CA PHE A 56 7.70 9.33 -3.78
C PHE A 56 7.94 10.01 -5.12
N GLN A 57 8.89 10.95 -5.15
CA GLN A 57 9.31 11.56 -6.41
C GLN A 57 9.96 10.51 -7.32
N LYS A 58 9.37 10.28 -8.50
CA LYS A 58 9.86 9.33 -9.51
C LYS A 58 10.12 7.93 -8.93
N ALA A 59 9.11 7.37 -8.26
CA ALA A 59 9.22 6.12 -7.49
C ALA A 59 9.93 4.96 -8.21
N PHE A 60 9.70 4.77 -9.51
CA PHE A 60 10.32 3.71 -10.30
C PHE A 60 11.75 4.03 -10.76
N ASP A 61 12.07 5.30 -11.00
CA ASP A 61 13.42 5.74 -11.41
C ASP A 61 14.38 5.78 -10.21
N SER A 62 13.84 6.03 -9.01
CA SER A 62 14.60 6.22 -7.77
C SER A 62 14.90 4.93 -7.01
N ILE A 63 14.61 3.75 -7.58
CA ILE A 63 14.82 2.46 -6.89
C ILE A 63 16.32 2.11 -6.80
N HIS A 64 16.81 1.89 -5.58
CA HIS A 64 18.15 1.35 -5.35
C HIS A 64 18.22 -0.13 -5.74
N ARG A 65 18.92 -0.43 -6.85
CA ARG A 65 18.89 -1.76 -7.49
C ARG A 65 19.50 -2.87 -6.64
N GLU A 66 20.59 -2.58 -5.91
CA GLU A 66 21.25 -3.59 -5.08
C GLU A 66 20.34 -4.03 -3.92
N SER A 67 19.66 -3.05 -3.28
CA SER A 67 18.68 -3.34 -2.23
C SER A 67 17.49 -4.11 -2.77
N LEU A 68 17.01 -3.79 -3.97
CA LEU A 68 15.90 -4.52 -4.60
C LEU A 68 16.25 -6.01 -4.80
N TRP A 69 17.46 -6.33 -5.24
CA TRP A 69 17.89 -7.72 -5.41
C TRP A 69 18.12 -8.46 -4.09
N ALA A 70 18.42 -7.76 -3.00
CA ALA A 70 18.59 -8.38 -1.69
C ALA A 70 17.24 -8.74 -1.02
N ILE A 71 16.15 -8.04 -1.39
CA ILE A 71 14.82 -8.24 -0.79
C ILE A 71 13.90 -9.14 -1.65
N LEU A 72 14.16 -9.26 -2.95
CA LEU A 72 13.48 -10.20 -3.85
C LEU A 72 14.06 -11.60 -3.70
#